data_AF-A0AA50VNF7-F1
#
_entry.id   AF-A0AA50VNF7-F1
#
_cell.length_a   1.000
_cell.length_b   1.000
_cell.length_c   1.000
_cell.angle_alpha   90.00
_cell.angle_beta   90.00
_cell.angle_gamma   90.00
#
_symmetry.space_group_name_H-M   'P 1'
#
loop_
_entity.id
_entity.type
_entity.pdbx_description
1 polymer ?
#
loop_
_entity_poly.entity_id
_entity_poly.type
_entity_poly.pdbx_seq_one_letter_code
_entity_poly.pdbx_strand_id
1 'polypeptide(L)' 'KEQLLQGIKAGNMAPYYKEVCSDLGWTFDQKLHDEMTKENQDKLAKFQEDDSETPVWQ' A
#
# COMPACT_ATOMS: atom_id res chain seq x y z
N LYS A 1 6.42 -18.42 -0.21
CA LYS A 1 5.66 -17.56 0.73
C LYS A 1 6.41 -16.29 1.09
N GLU A 2 7.59 -16.38 1.73
CA GLU A 2 8.32 -15.20 2.23
C GLU A 2 8.71 -14.20 1.15
N GLN A 3 9.27 -14.64 0.02
CA GLN A 3 9.65 -13.73 -1.08
C GLN A 3 8.46 -12.91 -1.61
N LEU A 4 7.30 -13.55 -1.78
CA LEU A 4 6.08 -12.87 -2.22
C LEU A 4 5.63 -11.85 -1.16
N LEU A 5 5.60 -12.27 0.12
CA LEU A 5 5.21 -11.39 1.22
C LEU A 5 6.18 -10.20 1.39
N GLN A 6 7.48 -10.40 1.16
CA GLN A 6 8.47 -9.33 1.16
C GLN A 6 8.20 -8.30 0.06
N GLY A 7 7.91 -8.75 -1.16
CA GLY A 7 7.55 -7.86 -2.27
C GLY A 7 6.27 -7.05 -1.98
N ILE A 8 5.24 -7.73 -1.45
CA ILE A 8 3.98 -7.09 -1.03
C ILE A 8 4.23 -5.99 0.01
N LYS A 9 5.04 -6.30 1.04
CA LYS A 9 5.40 -5.34 2.09
C LYS A 9 6.20 -4.16 1.55
N ALA A 10 7.22 -4.43 0.73
CA ALA A 10 8.07 -3.38 0.15
C ALA A 10 7.26 -2.40 -0.73
N GLY A 11 6.22 -2.89 -1.40
CA GLY A 11 5.33 -2.07 -2.22
C GLY A 11 4.09 -1.53 -1.50
N ASN A 12 3.94 -1.76 -0.19
CA ASN A 12 2.73 -1.45 0.57
C ASN A 12 1.44 -1.91 -0.13
N MET A 13 1.43 -3.08 -0.75
CA MET A 13 0.32 -3.51 -1.61
C MET A 13 -0.85 -4.08 -0.78
N ALA A 14 -1.45 -3.27 0.10
CA ALA A 14 -2.45 -3.72 1.08
C ALA A 14 -3.65 -4.47 0.46
N PRO A 15 -4.29 -4.00 -0.63
CA PRO A 15 -5.38 -4.75 -1.27
C PRO A 15 -4.91 -6.10 -1.79
N TYR A 16 -3.73 -6.15 -2.43
CA TYR A 16 -3.16 -7.38 -2.98
C TYR A 16 -2.78 -8.38 -1.89
N TYR A 17 -2.28 -7.91 -0.73
CA TYR A 17 -2.00 -8.77 0.43
C TYR A 17 -3.24 -9.55 0.88
N LYS A 18 -4.39 -8.87 0.96
CA LYS A 18 -5.66 -9.46 1.37
C LYS A 18 -6.11 -10.57 0.40
N GLU A 19 -6.07 -10.29 -0.90
CA GLU A 19 -6.43 -11.27 -1.94
C GLU A 19 -5.50 -12.48 -1.90
N VAL A 20 -4.17 -12.27 -1.83
CA VAL A 20 -3.19 -13.36 -1.75
C VAL A 20 -3.40 -14.22 -0.50
N CYS A 21 -3.71 -13.61 0.65
CA CYS A 21 -4.02 -14.37 1.86
C CYS A 21 -5.28 -15.23 1.71
N SER A 22 -6.32 -14.70 1.06
CA SER A 22 -7.54 -15.43 0.74
C SER A 22 -7.27 -16.59 -0.22
N ASP A 23 -6.62 -16.31 -1.35
CA ASP A 23 -6.41 -17.27 -2.45
C ASP A 23 -5.48 -18.42 -2.05
N LEU A 24 -4.46 -18.14 -1.25
CA LEU A 24 -3.46 -19.13 -0.82
C LEU A 24 -3.77 -19.72 0.56
N GLY A 25 -4.88 -19.33 1.19
CA GLY A 25 -5.26 -19.77 2.53
C GLY A 25 -4.25 -19.38 3.61
N TRP A 26 -3.54 -18.27 3.44
CA TRP A 26 -2.59 -17.78 4.43
C TRP A 26 -3.30 -17.00 5.54
N THR A 27 -2.77 -17.08 6.76
CA THR A 27 -3.23 -16.23 7.86
C THR A 27 -3.14 -14.76 7.46
N PHE A 28 -4.28 -14.09 7.56
CA PHE A 28 -4.39 -12.66 7.33
C PHE A 28 -4.05 -11.90 8.61
N ASP A 29 -3.08 -11.00 8.52
CA ASP A 29 -2.67 -10.10 9.59
C ASP A 29 -3.27 -8.71 9.33
N GLN A 30 -4.34 -8.39 10.06
CA GLN A 30 -5.04 -7.10 9.97
C GLN A 30 -4.09 -5.93 10.29
N LYS A 31 -3.18 -6.10 11.25
CA LYS A 31 -2.24 -5.04 11.64
C LYS A 31 -1.31 -4.70 10.49
N LEU A 32 -0.75 -5.72 9.83
CA LEU A 32 0.10 -5.54 8.67
C LEU A 32 -0.65 -4.85 7.51
N HIS A 33 -1.90 -5.26 7.27
CA HIS A 33 -2.75 -4.64 6.25
C HIS A 33 -2.98 -3.15 6.52
N ASP A 34 -3.27 -2.79 7.77
CA ASP A 34 -3.56 -1.41 8.17
C ASP A 34 -2.31 -0.53 8.11
N GLU A 35 -1.14 -1.07 8.49
CA GLU A 35 0.15 -0.40 8.33
C GLU A 35 0.44 -0.05 6.86
N MET A 36 0.30 -1.03 5.95
CA MET A 36 0.48 -0.79 4.51
C MET A 36 -0.55 0.19 3.94
N THR A 37 -1.81 0.12 4.40
CA THR A 37 -2.87 1.05 3.98
C THR A 37 -2.56 2.48 4.40
N LYS A 38 -2.12 2.66 5.64
CA LYS A 38 -1.76 3.98 6.18
C LYS A 38 -0.59 4.59 5.41
N GLU A 39 0.48 3.83 5.18
CA GLU A 39 1.63 4.37 4.42
C GLU A 39 1.24 4.80 3.00
N ASN A 40 0.31 4.10 2.35
CA ASN A 40 -0.19 4.52 1.04
C ASN A 40 -0.99 5.81 1.11
N GLN A 41 -1.86 5.94 2.11
CA GLN A 41 -2.64 7.16 2.32
C GLN A 41 -1.73 8.36 2.61
N ASP A 42 -0.70 8.18 3.45
CA ASP A 42 0.28 9.22 3.77
C ASP A 42 1.07 9.65 2.52
N LYS A 43 1.46 8.70 1.66
CA LYS A 43 2.15 9.01 0.39
C LYS A 43 1.22 9.73 -0.60
N LEU A 44 -0.04 9.30 -0.72
CA LEU A 44 -1.03 9.96 -1.58
C LEU A 44 -1.34 11.39 -1.12
N ALA A 45 -1.43 11.62 0.19
CA ALA A 45 -1.65 12.96 0.74
C ALA A 45 -0.49 13.91 0.38
N LYS A 46 0.75 13.43 0.47
CA LYS A 46 1.93 14.20 0.06
C LYS A 46 1.91 14.57 -1.43
N PHE A 47 1.55 13.63 -2.30
CA PHE A 47 1.43 13.94 -3.72
C PHE A 47 0.33 14.97 -4.02
N GLN A 48 -0.79 14.95 -3.28
CA GLN A 48 -1.83 15.96 -3.43
C GLN A 48 -1.38 17.34 -2.94
N GLU A 49 -0.56 17.40 -1.89
CA GLU A 49 0.07 18.63 -1.42
C GLU A 49 1.04 19.18 -2.48
N ASP A 50 1.96 18.35 -2.99
CA ASP A 50 2.94 18.72 -4.02
C ASP A 50 2.27 19.17 -5.34
N ASP A 51 1.23 18.47 -5.81
CA ASP A 51 0.51 18.80 -7.03
C ASP A 51 -0.20 20.16 -6.93
N SER A 52 -0.62 20.56 -5.72
CA SER A 52 -1.26 21.86 -5.49
C SER A 52 -0.28 23.05 -5.58
N GLU A 53 1.04 22.79 -5.50
CA GLU A 53 2.08 23.81 -5.61
C GLU A 53 2.63 23.99 -7.03
N THR A 54 2.31 23.08 -7.96
CA THR A 54 2.75 23.21 -9.36
C THR A 54 1.86 24.18 -10.15
N PRO A 55 2.40 25.28 -10.72
CA PRO A 55 1.62 26.14 -11.59
C PRO A 55 1.24 25.36 -12.84
N VAL A 56 -0.06 25.29 -13.14
CA VAL A 56 -0.54 24.88 -14.45
C VAL A 56 -0.02 25.92 -15.44
N TRP A 57 1.04 25.60 -16.19
CA TRP A 57 1.54 26.46 -17.25
C TRP A 57 0.41 26.64 -18.28
N GLN A 58 -0.17 27.84 -18.31
CA GLN A 58 -1.21 28.28 -19.24
C GLN A 58 -0.67 28.39 -20.67
#